data_AF-A0A6J7C919-F1
#
_entry.id   AF-A0A6J7C919-F1
#
_cell.length_a   1.000
_cell.length_b   1.000
_cell.length_c   1.000
_cell.angle_alpha   90.00
_cell.angle_beta   90.00
_cell.angle_gamma   90.00
#
_symmetry.space_group_name_H-M   'P 1'
#
loop_
_entity.id
_entity.type
_entity.pdbx_description
1 polymer ?
#
loop_
_entity_poly.entity_id
_entity_poly.type
_entity_poly.pdbx_seq_one_letter_code
_entity_poly.pdbx_strand_id
1 'polypeptide(L)' 'MPAFQYAVDAGYRYVETDVQVTADGVLVAFHDNDLRRACGRAGRISDLPWRDVSSARVDGAAPIPLL' A
#
# COMPACT_ATOMS: atom_id res chain seq x y z
N MET A 1 -0.20 6.58 -8.38
CA MET A 1 -0.39 5.14 -8.13
C MET A 1 -0.12 4.38 -9.43
N PRO A 2 1.13 4.00 -9.72
CA PRO A 2 1.53 3.56 -11.06
C PRO A 2 0.83 2.28 -11.54
N ALA A 3 0.64 1.29 -10.67
CA ALA A 3 -0.04 0.04 -11.05
C ALA A 3 -1.52 0.25 -11.42
N PHE A 4 -2.26 1.05 -10.65
CA PHE A 4 -3.66 1.37 -10.95
C PHE A 4 -3.78 2.20 -12.23
N GLN A 5 -2.92 3.20 -12.43
CA GLN A 5 -2.91 3.98 -13.65
C GLN A 5 -2.63 3.11 -14.87
N TYR A 6 -1.65 2.20 -14.78
CA TYR A 6 -1.35 1.27 -15.85
C TYR A 6 -2.55 0.37 -16.21
N ALA A 7 -3.30 -0.12 -15.22
CA ALA A 7 -4.51 -0.90 -15.48
C ALA A 7 -5.58 -0.07 -16.22
N VAL A 8 -5.77 1.18 -15.82
CA VAL A 8 -6.71 2.10 -16.51
C VAL A 8 -6.25 2.37 -17.95
N ASP A 9 -4.96 2.65 -18.14
CA ASP A 9 -4.38 2.93 -19.46
C ASP A 9 -4.43 1.69 -20.38
N ALA A 10 -4.37 0.49 -19.81
CA ALA A 10 -4.55 -0.77 -20.52
C ALA A 10 -6.03 -1.06 -20.89
N GLY A 11 -6.98 -0.21 -20.48
CA GLY A 11 -8.39 -0.29 -20.84
C GLY A 11 -9.26 -1.09 -19.87
N TYR A 12 -8.75 -1.45 -18.68
CA TYR A 12 -9.55 -2.12 -17.67
C TYR A 12 -10.53 -1.14 -17.02
N ARG A 13 -11.79 -1.57 -16.90
CA ARG A 13 -12.88 -0.77 -16.30
C ARG A 13 -12.92 -0.85 -14.78
N TYR A 14 -12.47 -1.96 -14.22
CA TYR A 14 -12.49 -2.23 -12.79
C TYR A 14 -11.10 -2.60 -12.33
N VAL A 15 -10.73 -2.08 -11.16
CA VAL A 15 -9.50 -2.38 -10.45
C VAL A 15 -9.90 -2.79 -9.05
N GLU A 16 -9.41 -3.93 -8.61
CA GLU A 16 -9.58 -4.43 -7.25
C GLU A 16 -8.36 -4.03 -6.42
N THR A 17 -8.57 -3.80 -5.11
CA THR A 17 -7.49 -3.53 -4.16
C THR A 17 -7.90 -3.99 -2.77
N ASP A 18 -6.91 -4.44 -2.00
CA ASP A 18 -7.06 -4.71 -0.58
C ASP A 18 -6.91 -3.43 0.25
N VAL A 19 -7.64 -3.36 1.36
CA VAL A 19 -7.59 -2.26 2.31
C VAL A 19 -7.12 -2.76 3.66
N GLN A 20 -6.19 -2.01 4.26
CA GLN A 20 -5.82 -2.17 5.67
C GLN A 20 -5.85 -0.83 6.40
N VAL A 21 -5.79 -0.90 7.73
CA VAL A 21 -5.83 0.27 8.62
C VAL A 21 -4.56 0.32 9.48
N THR A 22 -3.94 1.50 9.55
CA THR A 22 -2.78 1.76 10.42
C THR A 22 -3.19 1.85 11.89
N ALA A 23 -2.21 1.82 12.80
CA ALA A 23 -2.46 1.91 14.25
C ALA A 23 -3.20 3.19 14.66
N ASP A 24 -3.03 4.27 13.89
CA ASP A 24 -3.67 5.58 14.07
C ASP A 24 -4.90 5.79 13.16
N GLY A 25 -5.44 4.72 12.55
CA GLY A 25 -6.74 4.73 11.89
C GLY A 25 -6.75 5.16 10.42
N VAL A 26 -5.59 5.23 9.77
CA VAL A 26 -5.49 5.64 8.36
C VAL A 26 -5.66 4.43 7.44
N LEU A 27 -6.56 4.54 6.45
CA LEU A 27 -6.80 3.49 5.47
C LEU A 27 -5.78 3.53 4.33
N VAL A 28 -5.23 2.37 4.00
CA VAL A 28 -4.21 2.21 2.97
C VAL A 28 -4.55 1.07 2.02
N ALA A 29 -4.16 1.21 0.76
CA ALA A 29 -4.26 0.17 -0.25
C ALA A 29 -3.03 -0.76 -0.17
N PHE A 30 -3.16 -1.90 0.52
CA PHE A 30 -2.03 -2.82 0.76
C PHE A 30 -2.50 -4.24 1.13
N HIS A 31 -2.00 -5.26 0.43
CA HIS A 31 -2.45 -6.65 0.58
C HIS A 31 -1.90 -7.35 1.83
N ASP A 32 -0.57 -7.36 2.00
CA ASP A 32 0.04 -8.16 3.07
C ASP A 32 -0.15 -7.51 4.45
N ASN A 33 -0.30 -8.33 5.49
CA ASN A 33 -0.38 -7.84 6.87
C ASN A 33 0.91 -7.12 7.33
N ASP A 34 2.04 -7.34 6.65
CA ASP A 34 3.34 -6.74 6.97
C ASP A 34 4.08 -6.21 5.73
N LEU A 35 5.07 -5.36 5.98
CA LEU A 35 5.84 -4.66 4.96
C LEU A 35 6.96 -5.52 4.33
N ARG A 36 7.13 -6.78 4.71
CA ARG A 36 8.37 -7.52 4.42
C ARG A 36 8.50 -7.89 2.95
N ARG A 37 7.46 -8.47 2.35
CA ARG A 37 7.49 -8.94 0.96
C ARG A 37 7.53 -7.77 -0.03
N ALA A 38 6.58 -6.85 0.06
CA ALA A 38 6.42 -5.78 -0.93
C ALA A 38 7.36 -4.58 -0.71
N CYS A 39 7.80 -4.34 0.53
CA CYS A 39 8.59 -3.14 0.87
C CYS A 39 9.97 -3.45 1.48
N GLY A 40 10.33 -4.74 1.65
CA GLY A 40 11.63 -5.13 2.21
C GLY A 40 11.85 -4.71 3.66
N ARG A 41 10.80 -4.33 4.40
CA ARG A 41 10.89 -3.79 5.77
C ARG A 41 10.09 -4.63 6.75
N ALA A 42 10.57 -4.77 7.98
CA ALA A 42 9.78 -5.40 9.04
C ALA A 42 8.69 -4.44 9.56
N GLY A 43 7.60 -5.00 10.08
CA GLY A 43 6.51 -4.28 10.73
C GLY A 43 5.15 -4.58 10.09
N ARG A 44 4.14 -4.79 10.94
CA ARG A 44 2.74 -4.98 10.53
C ARG A 44 2.06 -3.64 10.33
N ILE A 45 1.15 -3.55 9.36
CA ILE A 45 0.41 -2.31 9.07
C ILE A 45 -0.39 -1.85 10.30
N SER A 46 -1.09 -2.79 10.96
CA SER A 46 -1.92 -2.53 12.15
C SER A 46 -1.15 -2.02 13.37
N ASP A 47 0.16 -2.20 13.39
CA ASP A 47 1.00 -1.91 14.56
C ASP A 47 1.80 -0.61 14.37
N LEU A 48 1.74 0.00 13.17
CA LEU A 48 2.50 1.19 12.80
C LEU A 48 1.59 2.39 12.57
N PRO A 49 1.97 3.61 13.01
CA PRO A 49 1.27 4.83 12.63
C PRO A 49 1.52 5.18 11.16
N TRP A 50 0.63 5.97 10.55
CA TRP A 50 0.71 6.35 9.15
C TRP A 50 2.06 6.97 8.77
N ARG A 51 2.63 7.83 9.63
CA ARG A 51 3.94 8.45 9.39
C ARG A 51 5.05 7.42 9.09
N ASP A 52 4.96 6.24 9.68
CA ASP A 52 5.96 5.18 9.50
C ASP A 52 5.62 4.37 8.25
N VAL A 53 4.34 4.05 8.02
CA VAL A 53 3.86 3.33 6.83
C VAL A 53 4.13 4.12 5.54
N SER A 54 3.90 5.44 5.54
CA SER A 54 4.10 6.33 4.38
C SER A 54 5.56 6.45 3.93
N SER A 55 6.51 6.11 4.79
CA SER A 55 7.94 6.07 4.44
C SER A 55 8.35 4.79 3.71
N ALA A 56 7.52 3.74 3.73
CA ALA A 56 7.78 2.50 3.00
C ALA A 56 7.66 2.73 1.48
N ARG A 57 8.35 1.88 0.71
CA ARG A 57 8.31 1.89 -0.75
C ARG A 57 8.04 0.49 -1.27
N VAL A 58 6.96 0.35 -2.04
CA VAL A 58 6.63 -0.85 -2.79
C VAL A 58 7.65 -1.01 -3.91
N ASP A 59 8.32 -2.15 -3.95
CA ASP A 59 9.42 -2.47 -4.87
C ASP A 59 10.50 -1.37 -4.90
N GLY A 60 10.74 -0.72 -3.76
CA GLY A 60 11.71 0.38 -3.64
C GLY A 60 11.35 1.67 -4.38
N ALA A 61 10.22 1.73 -5.10
CA ALA A 61 9.91 2.82 -6.02
C ALA A 61 8.66 3.63 -5.62
N ALA A 62 7.52 2.96 -5.41
CA ALA A 62 6.24 3.65 -5.22
C ALA A 62 5.84 3.74 -3.74
N PRO A 63 5.20 4.83 -3.28
CA PRO A 63 4.64 4.87 -1.94
C PRO A 63 3.41 3.95 -1.81
N ILE A 64 3.10 3.55 -0.57
CA ILE A 64 1.82 2.91 -0.25
C ILE A 64 0.69 3.95 -0.39
N PRO A 65 -0.34 3.71 -1.22
CA PRO A 65 -1.42 4.67 -1.39
C PRO A 65 -2.40 4.70 -0.20
N LEU A 66 -3.01 5.86 0.01
CA LEU A 66 -4.20 6.01 0.84
C LEU A 66 -5.44 5.55 0.06
N LEU A 67 -6.48 5.13 0.79
CA LEU A 67 -7.82 4.90 0.24
C LEU A 67 -8.70 6.15 0.35
#